data_AF-A0A1F2RMV4-F1
#
_entry.id   AF-A0A1F2RMV4-F1
#
_cell.length_a   1.000
_cell.length_b   1.000
_cell.length_c   1.000
_cell.angle_alpha   90.00
_cell.angle_beta   90.00
_cell.angle_gamma   90.00
#
_symmetry.space_group_name_H-M   'P 1'
#
loop_
_entity.id
_entity.type
_entity.pdbx_description
1 polymer ?
#
loop_
_entity_poly.entity_id
_entity_poly.type
_entity_poly.pdbx_seq_one_letter_code
_entity_poly.pdbx_strand_id
1 'polypeptide(L)'
;MLSLSVLLGGYVYSIFRFHKEEQRVDLFFTALMAQNYEQAYQIWKPSQYYQYKDFLADWGPSGMYGVITRYRILSSRSRGSAIVVRVRFNRRRTFSIWVDKKDMSFSFPPPI
;
A
#
# COMPACT_ATOMS: atom_id res chain seq x y z
N MET A 1 -32.50 -18.44 10.54
CA MET A 1 -31.99 -17.13 11.04
C MET A 1 -30.49 -17.18 11.34
N LEU A 2 -29.96 -18.19 12.03
CA LEU A 2 -28.51 -18.32 12.31
C LEU A 2 -27.61 -18.42 11.05
N SER A 3 -28.02 -19.17 10.02
CA SER A 3 -27.23 -19.33 8.79
C SER A 3 -27.04 -18.03 8.01
N LEU A 4 -28.03 -17.13 8.04
CA LEU A 4 -27.96 -15.83 7.36
C LEU A 4 -27.00 -14.88 8.09
N SER A 5 -27.00 -14.90 9.44
CA SER A 5 -26.08 -14.10 10.24
C SER A 5 -24.63 -14.53 10.09
N VAL A 6 -24.35 -15.83 9.95
CA VAL A 6 -22.99 -16.34 9.71
C VAL A 6 -22.49 -15.95 8.31
N LEU A 7 -23.36 -16.04 7.29
CA LEU A 7 -23.02 -15.60 5.93
C LEU A 7 -22.81 -14.10 5.85
N LEU A 8 -23.66 -13.30 6.49
CA LEU A 8 -23.54 -11.85 6.54
C LEU A 8 -22.29 -11.43 7.33
N GLY A 9 -22.02 -12.07 8.48
CA GLY A 9 -20.83 -11.84 9.29
C GLY A 9 -19.54 -12.22 8.55
N GLY A 10 -19.52 -13.35 7.86
CA GLY A 10 -18.40 -13.77 7.02
C GLY A 10 -18.16 -12.84 5.83
N TYR A 11 -19.24 -12.34 5.22
CA TYR A 11 -19.18 -11.37 4.12
C TYR A 11 -18.62 -10.01 4.58
N VAL A 12 -19.14 -9.47 5.68
CA VAL A 12 -18.65 -8.22 6.29
C VAL A 12 -17.18 -8.39 6.70
N TYR A 13 -16.82 -9.49 7.38
CA TYR A 13 -15.44 -9.78 7.73
C TYR A 13 -14.53 -9.79 6.49
N SER A 14 -14.94 -10.44 5.41
CA SER A 14 -14.16 -10.50 4.17
C SER A 14 -13.87 -9.13 3.57
N ILE A 15 -14.83 -8.21 3.61
CA ILE A 15 -14.67 -6.82 3.13
C ILE A 15 -13.70 -6.04 4.03
N PHE A 16 -13.84 -6.14 5.34
CA PHE A 16 -13.07 -5.33 6.27
C PHE A 16 -11.71 -5.92 6.66
N ARG A 17 -11.41 -7.16 6.27
CA ARG A 17 -10.22 -7.89 6.75
C ARG A 17 -8.87 -7.22 6.47
N PHE A 18 -8.79 -6.35 5.46
CA PHE A 18 -7.56 -5.64 5.06
C PHE A 18 -7.71 -4.12 5.06
N HIS A 19 -8.76 -3.61 5.71
CA HIS A 19 -9.08 -2.19 5.63
C HIS A 19 -7.95 -1.30 6.16
N LYS A 20 -7.24 -1.74 7.20
CA LYS A 20 -6.12 -0.98 7.79
C LYS A 20 -4.94 -0.86 6.83
N GLU A 21 -4.59 -1.95 6.15
CA GLU A 21 -3.49 -2.00 5.20
C GLU A 21 -3.82 -1.23 3.92
N GLU A 22 -5.06 -1.34 3.42
CA GLU A 22 -5.54 -0.54 2.30
C GLU A 22 -5.57 0.96 2.65
N GLN A 23 -6.07 1.33 3.83
CA GLN A 23 -6.06 2.71 4.30
C GLN A 23 -4.63 3.27 4.40
N ARG A 24 -3.66 2.47 4.85
CA ARG A 24 -2.26 2.88 4.90
C ARG A 24 -1.72 3.18 3.50
N VAL A 25 -2.05 2.33 2.52
CA VAL A 25 -1.68 2.53 1.10
C VAL A 25 -2.37 3.76 0.51
N ASP A 26 -3.63 3.99 0.88
CA ASP A 26 -4.40 5.17 0.47
C ASP A 26 -3.74 6.47 0.96
N LEU A 27 -3.37 6.53 2.24
CA LEU A 27 -2.64 7.66 2.83
C LEU A 27 -1.31 7.91 2.10
N PHE A 28 -0.56 6.84 1.78
CA PHE A 28 0.70 6.94 1.06
C PHE A 28 0.52 7.57 -0.33
N PHE A 29 -0.40 7.04 -1.14
CA PHE A 29 -0.62 7.57 -2.49
C PHE A 29 -1.25 8.96 -2.48
N THR A 30 -2.08 9.27 -1.48
CA THR A 30 -2.60 10.62 -1.28
C THR A 30 -1.47 11.62 -1.02
N ALA A 31 -0.50 11.28 -0.17
CA ALA A 31 0.67 12.11 0.07
C ALA A 31 1.53 12.29 -1.20
N LEU A 32 1.73 11.22 -2.00
CA LEU A 32 2.42 11.32 -3.28
C LEU A 32 1.70 12.24 -4.28
N MET A 33 0.38 12.16 -4.36
CA MET A 33 -0.42 13.03 -5.23
C MET A 33 -0.37 14.49 -4.79
N ALA A 34 -0.30 14.74 -3.49
CA ALA A 34 -0.09 16.07 -2.91
C ALA A 34 1.37 16.55 -3.04
N GLN A 35 2.27 15.74 -3.65
CA GLN A 35 3.71 15.99 -3.73
C GLN A 35 4.38 16.18 -2.36
N ASN A 36 3.75 15.67 -1.30
CA ASN A 36 4.29 15.66 0.05
C ASN A 36 5.15 14.42 0.26
N TYR A 37 6.34 14.41 -0.35
CA TYR A 37 7.24 13.27 -0.36
C TYR A 37 7.81 12.93 1.01
N GLU A 38 7.99 13.91 1.88
CA GLU A 38 8.44 13.69 3.25
C GLU A 38 7.38 12.92 4.05
N GLN A 39 6.12 13.35 3.99
CA GLN A 39 5.01 12.62 4.60
C GLN A 39 4.86 11.22 4.00
N ALA A 40 4.96 11.08 2.67
CA ALA A 40 4.89 9.79 2.00
C ALA A 40 6.00 8.84 2.49
N TYR A 41 7.22 9.35 2.68
CA TYR A 41 8.35 8.59 3.23
C TYR A 41 8.14 8.19 4.70
N GLN A 42 7.59 9.07 5.53
CA GLN A 42 7.19 8.73 6.91
C GLN A 42 6.08 7.68 6.94
N ILE A 43 5.12 7.74 6.01
CA ILE A 43 4.07 6.73 5.88
C ILE A 43 4.67 5.38 5.48
N TRP A 44 5.63 5.38 4.54
CA TRP A 44 6.36 4.20 4.10
C TRP A 44 7.06 3.47 5.25
N LYS A 45 7.50 4.18 6.30
CA LYS A 45 8.25 3.61 7.44
C LYS A 45 9.43 2.74 6.95
N PRO A 46 10.42 3.37 6.32
CA PRO A 46 11.55 2.69 5.68
C PRO A 46 12.40 1.92 6.69
N SER A 47 13.07 0.86 6.21
CA SER A 47 14.17 0.27 6.95
C SER A 47 15.41 1.18 6.91
N GLN A 48 16.40 0.90 7.75
CA GLN A 48 17.69 1.60 7.73
C GLN A 48 18.43 1.54 6.37
N TYR A 49 18.05 0.62 5.49
CA TYR A 49 18.69 0.42 4.18
C TYR A 49 18.01 1.17 3.04
N TYR A 50 16.88 1.82 3.30
CA TYR A 50 16.11 2.54 2.28
C TYR A 50 15.98 4.00 2.69
N GLN A 51 16.96 4.80 2.29
CA GLN A 51 17.08 6.18 2.73
C GLN A 51 16.18 7.10 1.91
N TYR A 52 15.99 8.34 2.37
CA TYR A 52 15.09 9.29 1.70
C TYR A 52 15.51 9.59 0.26
N LYS A 53 16.81 9.59 -0.03
CA LYS A 53 17.34 9.73 -1.40
C LYS A 53 16.90 8.59 -2.31
N ASP A 54 16.85 7.36 -1.80
CA ASP A 54 16.45 6.17 -2.55
C ASP A 54 14.94 6.22 -2.78
N PHE A 55 14.19 6.65 -1.75
CA PHE A 55 12.78 6.93 -1.87
C PHE A 55 12.45 7.97 -2.95
N LEU A 56 13.19 9.08 -3.02
CA LEU A 56 12.98 10.09 -4.06
C LEU A 56 13.40 9.60 -5.45
N ALA A 57 14.40 8.71 -5.54
CA ALA A 57 14.79 8.09 -6.80
C ALA A 57 13.65 7.23 -7.38
N ASP A 58 12.82 6.62 -6.53
CA ASP A 58 11.66 5.84 -6.96
C ASP A 58 10.41 6.71 -7.13
N TRP A 59 10.04 7.47 -6.10
CA TRP A 59 8.73 8.10 -5.93
C TRP A 59 8.73 9.62 -6.10
N GLY A 60 9.91 10.26 -6.19
CA GLY A 60 10.04 11.70 -6.32
C GLY A 60 9.53 12.24 -7.67
N PRO A 61 9.53 13.57 -7.85
CA PRO A 61 8.96 14.20 -9.05
C PRO A 61 9.73 13.82 -10.33
N SER A 62 11.04 13.60 -10.20
CA SER A 62 11.93 13.08 -11.26
C SER A 62 12.31 11.62 -11.05
N GLY A 63 11.62 10.91 -10.15
CA GLY A 63 11.88 9.51 -9.83
C GLY A 63 11.41 8.55 -10.93
N MET A 64 11.72 7.27 -10.75
CA MET A 64 11.42 6.19 -11.69
C MET A 64 9.94 6.16 -12.13
N TYR A 65 9.03 6.44 -11.20
CA TYR A 65 7.59 6.40 -11.46
C TYR A 65 7.00 7.74 -11.94
N GLY A 66 7.81 8.80 -11.90
CA GLY A 66 7.39 10.18 -12.13
C GLY A 66 6.32 10.65 -11.14
N VAL A 67 5.77 11.86 -11.38
CA VAL A 67 4.70 12.41 -10.56
C VAL A 67 3.45 11.51 -10.59
N ILE A 68 2.98 11.10 -9.42
CA ILE A 68 1.75 10.34 -9.28
C ILE A 68 0.57 11.30 -9.30
N THR A 69 -0.33 11.12 -10.27
CA THR A 69 -1.51 11.99 -10.45
C THR A 69 -2.83 11.30 -10.12
N ARG A 70 -2.80 9.96 -10.06
CA ARG A 70 -3.95 9.12 -9.74
C ARG A 70 -3.51 7.72 -9.39
N TYR A 71 -4.33 7.02 -8.62
CA TYR A 71 -4.14 5.61 -8.30
C TYR A 71 -5.48 4.91 -8.07
N ARG A 72 -5.42 3.58 -8.03
CA ARG A 72 -6.52 2.70 -7.64
C ARG A 72 -5.96 1.43 -7.01
N ILE A 73 -6.43 1.10 -5.81
CA ILE A 73 -6.23 -0.22 -5.21
C ILE A 73 -7.08 -1.23 -6.00
N LEU A 74 -6.44 -2.30 -6.48
CA LEU A 74 -7.06 -3.33 -7.31
C LEU A 74 -7.46 -4.58 -6.51
N SER A 75 -6.62 -4.98 -5.56
CA SER A 75 -6.83 -6.17 -4.74
C SER A 75 -5.84 -6.23 -3.59
N SER A 76 -6.25 -6.82 -2.48
CA SER A 76 -5.38 -7.09 -1.33
C SER A 76 -5.40 -8.58 -0.98
N ARG A 77 -4.24 -9.14 -0.63
CA ARG A 77 -4.12 -10.55 -0.24
C ARG A 77 -3.09 -10.74 0.85
N SER A 78 -3.35 -11.68 1.75
CA SER A 78 -2.38 -12.05 2.78
C SER A 78 -1.27 -12.91 2.18
N ARG A 79 0.00 -12.62 2.52
CA ARG A 79 1.13 -13.48 2.20
C ARG A 79 2.16 -13.44 3.34
N GLY A 80 2.28 -14.55 4.07
CA GLY A 80 3.19 -14.63 5.22
C GLY A 80 2.86 -13.55 6.28
N SER A 81 3.86 -12.76 6.66
CA SER A 81 3.72 -11.64 7.62
C SER A 81 3.17 -10.35 7.02
N ALA A 82 2.86 -10.31 5.72
CA ALA A 82 2.45 -9.09 5.04
C ALA A 82 1.08 -9.21 4.35
N ILE A 83 0.48 -8.05 4.05
CA ILE A 83 -0.61 -7.90 3.09
C ILE A 83 -0.03 -7.30 1.80
N VAL A 84 -0.24 -8.00 0.69
CA VAL A 84 0.16 -7.54 -0.64
C VAL A 84 -1.00 -6.78 -1.26
N VAL A 85 -0.86 -5.47 -1.36
CA VAL A 85 -1.84 -4.55 -1.97
C VAL A 85 -1.40 -4.26 -3.40
N ARG A 86 -2.19 -4.69 -4.37
CA ARG A 86 -1.95 -4.39 -5.79
C ARG A 86 -2.56 -3.05 -6.12
N VAL A 87 -1.75 -2.13 -6.63
CA VAL A 87 -2.17 -0.78 -7.00
C VAL A 87 -1.87 -0.53 -8.47
N ARG A 88 -2.74 0.21 -9.13
CA ARG A 88 -2.44 0.79 -10.44
C ARG A 88 -2.42 2.29 -10.31
N PHE A 89 -1.38 2.94 -10.82
CA PHE A 89 -1.28 4.39 -10.80
C PHE A 89 -0.89 4.94 -12.18
N ASN A 90 -1.27 6.20 -12.43
CA ASN A 90 -1.13 6.87 -13.72
C ASN A 90 -1.75 6.05 -14.89
N ARG A 91 -1.12 6.02 -16.07
CA ARG A 91 -1.54 5.20 -17.24
C ARG A 91 -0.81 3.85 -17.31
N ARG A 92 -0.07 3.45 -16.28
CA ARG A 92 0.91 2.34 -16.35
C ARG A 92 0.62 1.20 -15.36
N ARG A 93 1.56 0.25 -15.32
CA ARG A 93 1.48 -1.14 -14.79
C ARG A 93 0.91 -1.25 -13.38
N THR A 94 0.39 -2.44 -13.08
CA THR A 94 0.02 -2.84 -11.72
C THR A 94 1.29 -3.08 -10.90
N PHE A 95 1.39 -2.39 -9.77
CA PHE A 95 2.46 -2.46 -8.79
C PHE A 95 1.97 -3.17 -7.52
N SER A 96 2.86 -3.82 -6.77
CA SER A 96 2.49 -4.51 -5.52
C SER A 96 3.24 -3.88 -4.36
N ILE A 97 2.49 -3.31 -3.41
CA ILE A 97 3.01 -2.81 -2.14
C ILE A 97 2.82 -3.91 -1.10
N TRP A 98 3.87 -4.16 -0.33
CA TRP A 98 3.83 -5.09 0.78
C TRP A 98 3.74 -4.28 2.06
N VAL A 99 2.67 -4.52 2.82
CA VAL A 99 2.42 -3.88 4.11
C VAL A 99 2.64 -4.92 5.19
N ASP A 100 3.63 -4.71 6.06
CA ASP A 100 3.85 -5.60 7.19
C ASP A 100 2.68 -5.53 8.18
N LYS A 101 2.17 -6.68 8.62
CA LYS A 101 0.99 -6.75 9.51
C LYS A 101 1.26 -6.20 10.91
N LYS A 102 2.51 -6.25 11.37
CA LYS A 102 2.89 -5.90 12.75
C LYS A 102 3.06 -4.41 12.90
N ASP A 103 3.80 -3.77 11.99
CA ASP A 103 4.17 -2.35 12.13
C ASP A 103 3.68 -1.45 10.99
N MET A 104 3.01 -2.01 9.98
CA MET A 104 2.49 -1.30 8.81
C MET A 104 3.59 -0.64 7.97
N SER A 105 4.83 -1.13 8.05
CA SER A 105 5.92 -0.71 7.17
C SER A 105 5.72 -1.20 5.76
N PHE A 106 6.21 -0.40 4.81
CA PHE A 106 6.09 -0.69 3.39
C PHE A 106 7.40 -1.30 2.90
N SER A 107 7.24 -2.24 1.98
CA SER A 107 8.35 -2.84 1.26
C SER A 107 7.97 -3.09 -0.19
N PHE A 108 9.00 -3.13 -1.03
CA PHE A 108 8.98 -3.83 -2.31
C PHE A 108 8.83 -5.34 -2.04
N PRO A 109 8.53 -6.20 -3.05
CA PRO A 109 8.52 -7.65 -2.83
C PRO A 109 9.67 -8.07 -1.89
N PRO A 110 9.36 -8.84 -0.84
CA PRO A 110 10.32 -9.15 0.20
C PRO A 110 11.56 -9.76 -0.45
N PRO A 111 12.76 -9.54 0.11
CA PRO A 111 13.92 -10.30 -0.31
C PRO A 111 13.54 -11.79 -0.26
N ILE A 112 13.72 -12.44 -1.41
CA ILE A 112 13.39 -13.86 -1.62
C ILE A 112 14.34 -14.69 -0.76
#